data_AF-A0A1G9TVI7-F1
#
_entry.id   AF-A0A1G9TVI7-F1
#
_cell.length_a   1.000
_cell.length_b   1.000
_cell.length_c   1.000
_cell.angle_alpha   90.00
_cell.angle_beta   90.00
_cell.angle_gamma   90.00
#
_symmetry.space_group_name_H-M   'P 1'
#
loop_
_entity.id
_entity.type
_entity.pdbx_description
1 polymer ?
#
loop_
_entity_poly.entity_id
_entity_poly.type
_entity_poly.pdbx_seq_one_letter_code
_entity_poly.pdbx_strand_id
1 'polypeptide(L)' 'MPGGPLGPSAQAAHEQFARFGLGGESFSAKLPLVAFTVPADADLRQIKALLTRGQADGWWHFEESCVTDAWRSA' A
#
# COMPACT_ATOMS: atom_id res chain seq x y z
N MET A 1 5.46 6.37 -14.27
CA MET A 1 6.01 5.45 -13.26
C MET A 1 6.38 6.27 -12.03
N PRO A 2 6.15 5.76 -10.81
CA PRO A 2 6.55 6.44 -9.59
C PRO A 2 8.06 6.73 -9.63
N GLY A 3 8.42 7.98 -9.32
CA GLY A 3 9.79 8.50 -9.38
C GLY A 3 10.25 9.13 -8.06
N GLY A 4 9.49 8.93 -6.99
CA GLY A 4 9.82 9.40 -5.65
C GLY A 4 10.96 8.60 -5.00
N PRO A 5 11.35 8.96 -3.76
CA PRO A 5 12.57 8.46 -3.11
C PRO A 5 12.62 6.94 -2.85
N LEU A 6 11.47 6.25 -2.86
CA LEU A 6 11.44 4.79 -2.71
C LEU A 6 11.75 4.03 -4.02
N GLY A 7 11.69 4.71 -5.16
CA GLY A 7 11.86 4.10 -6.47
C GLY A 7 10.89 2.94 -6.75
N PRO A 8 11.12 2.16 -7.81
CA PRO A 8 10.31 0.99 -8.15
C PRO A 8 10.66 -0.23 -7.26
N SER A 9 10.52 -0.11 -5.94
CA SER A 9 10.89 -1.15 -4.97
C SER A 9 9.68 -1.67 -4.19
N ALA A 10 9.25 -2.90 -4.50
CA ALA A 10 8.21 -3.59 -3.74
C ALA A 10 8.61 -3.77 -2.27
N GLN A 11 9.88 -4.09 -2.00
CA GLN A 11 10.40 -4.23 -0.64
C GLN A 11 10.27 -2.92 0.14
N ALA A 12 10.66 -1.79 -0.46
CA ALA A 12 10.56 -0.49 0.19
C ALA A 12 9.10 -0.13 0.51
N ALA A 13 8.16 -0.49 -0.38
CA ALA A 13 6.73 -0.36 -0.10
C ALA A 13 6.32 -1.24 1.10
N HIS A 14 6.67 -2.54 1.12
CA HIS A 14 6.39 -3.43 2.26
C HIS A 14 6.92 -2.89 3.59
N GLU A 15 8.14 -2.33 3.61
CA GLU A 15 8.74 -1.73 4.80
C GLU A 15 7.92 -0.56 5.36
N GLN A 16 7.27 0.26 4.51
CA GLN A 16 6.38 1.33 4.98
C GLN A 16 5.13 0.79 5.69
N PHE A 17 4.64 -0.38 5.27
CA PHE A 17 3.43 -1.01 5.82
C PHE A 17 3.72 -2.02 6.94
N ALA A 18 4.99 -2.36 7.20
CA ALA A 18 5.39 -3.40 8.16
C ALA A 18 4.78 -3.19 9.56
N ARG A 19 4.63 -1.93 10.00
CA ARG A 19 4.02 -1.59 11.30
C ARG A 19 2.56 -2.03 11.46
N PHE A 20 1.86 -2.27 10.36
CA PHE A 20 0.47 -2.70 10.35
C PHE A 20 0.33 -4.23 10.30
N GLY A 21 1.44 -4.96 10.14
CA GLY A 21 1.42 -6.43 10.05
C GLY A 21 0.61 -6.97 8.87
N LEU A 22 0.49 -6.20 7.78
CA LEU A 22 -0.27 -6.60 6.60
C LEU A 22 0.43 -7.76 5.88
N GLY A 23 -0.36 -8.76 5.47
CA GLY A 23 0.08 -9.71 4.46
C GLY A 23 0.04 -9.07 3.08
N GLY A 24 0.80 -9.62 2.13
CA GLY A 24 0.74 -9.17 0.75
C GLY A 24 1.66 -9.96 -0.18
N GLU A 25 1.41 -9.80 -1.48
CA GLU A 25 2.16 -10.46 -2.55
C GLU A 25 2.80 -9.41 -3.46
N SER A 26 3.97 -9.72 -4.01
CA SER A 26 4.64 -8.87 -5.00
C SER A 26 4.69 -9.59 -6.34
N PHE A 27 4.37 -8.89 -7.43
CA PHE A 27 4.27 -9.52 -8.74
C PHE A 27 5.64 -9.86 -9.35
N SER A 28 6.51 -8.86 -9.57
CA SER A 28 7.87 -9.09 -10.08
C SER A 28 8.81 -7.92 -9.83
N ALA A 29 10.12 -8.13 -9.95
CA ALA A 29 11.10 -7.04 -9.86
C ALA A 29 11.02 -6.03 -11.02
N LYS A 30 10.53 -6.44 -12.21
CA LYS A 30 10.41 -5.57 -13.40
C LYS A 30 9.11 -4.75 -13.39
N LEU A 31 8.11 -5.24 -12.68
CA LEU A 31 6.83 -4.57 -12.44
C LEU A 31 6.49 -4.75 -10.95
N PRO A 32 7.02 -3.89 -10.07
CA PRO A 32 6.94 -4.01 -8.61
C PRO A 32 5.54 -3.62 -8.11
N LEU A 33 4.53 -4.34 -8.60
CA LEU A 33 3.16 -4.25 -8.12
C LEU A 33 3.06 -5.06 -6.82
N VAL A 34 2.49 -4.44 -5.79
CA VAL A 34 2.26 -5.04 -4.48
C VAL A 34 0.76 -5.06 -4.22
N ALA A 35 0.24 -6.23 -3.85
CA ALA A 35 -1.12 -6.40 -3.37
C ALA A 35 -1.10 -6.63 -1.86
N PHE A 36 -1.78 -5.79 -1.09
CA PHE A 36 -1.92 -5.96 0.36
C PHE A 36 -3.27 -6.56 0.71
N THR A 37 -3.26 -7.52 1.64
CA THR A 37 -4.47 -8.00 2.31
C THR A 37 -4.63 -7.21 3.59
N VAL A 38 -5.70 -6.40 3.68
CA VAL A 38 -6.00 -5.58 4.86
C VAL A 38 -7.11 -6.23 5.68
N PRO A 39 -6.82 -6.75 6.89
CA PRO A 39 -7.83 -7.24 7.81
C PRO A 39 -8.81 -6.15 8.23
N ALA A 40 -10.07 -6.51 8.52
CA ALA A 40 -11.10 -5.54 8.87
C ALA A 40 -10.87 -4.84 10.22
N ASP A 41 -10.08 -5.44 11.11
CA ASP A 41 -9.68 -4.93 12.43
C ASP A 41 -8.35 -4.17 12.43
N ALA A 42 -7.69 -4.03 11.27
CA ALA A 42 -6.49 -3.21 11.13
C ALA A 42 -6.82 -1.71 11.29
N ASP A 43 -5.78 -0.88 11.49
CA ASP A 43 -5.95 0.58 11.54
C ASP A 43 -6.15 1.16 10.12
N LEU A 44 -7.38 1.00 9.61
CA LEU A 44 -7.76 1.36 8.23
C LEU A 44 -7.49 2.84 7.93
N ARG A 45 -7.69 3.73 8.92
CA ARG A 45 -7.45 5.18 8.78
C ARG A 45 -5.98 5.48 8.55
N GLN A 46 -5.11 4.90 9.38
CA GLN A 46 -3.67 5.10 9.20
C GLN A 46 -3.13 4.46 7.93
N ILE A 47 -3.70 3.34 7.49
CA ILE A 47 -3.33 2.68 6.22
C ILE A 47 -3.71 3.57 5.03
N LYS A 48 -4.95 4.09 4.98
CA LYS A 48 -5.42 5.01 3.91
C LYS A 48 -4.61 6.31 3.89
N ALA A 49 -4.28 6.85 5.05
CA ALA A 49 -3.43 8.03 5.16
C ALA A 49 -2.03 7.77 4.58
N LEU A 50 -1.43 6.61 4.86
CA LEU A 50 -0.13 6.23 4.29
C LEU A 50 -0.20 6.03 2.78
N LEU A 51 -1.24 5.34 2.26
CA LEU A 51 -1.44 5.17 0.82
C LEU A 51 -1.53 6.51 0.09
N THR A 52 -2.35 7.42 0.62
CA THR A 52 -2.55 8.77 0.06
C THR A 52 -1.25 9.58 0.09
N ARG A 53 -0.54 9.56 1.22
CA ARG A 53 0.76 10.25 1.34
C ARG A 53 1.79 9.70 0.37
N GLY A 54 1.95 8.38 0.28
CA GLY A 54 2.92 7.78 -0.62
C GLY A 54 2.61 8.07 -2.09
N GLN A 55 1.34 8.19 -2.47
CA GLN A 55 0.99 8.66 -3.81
C GLN A 55 1.35 10.14 -4.02
N ALA A 56 1.08 11.01 -3.05
CA ALA A 56 1.45 12.43 -3.12
C ALA A 56 2.98 12.63 -3.17
N ASP A 57 3.73 11.83 -2.42
CA ASP A 57 5.20 11.85 -2.37
C ASP A 57 5.82 11.10 -3.58
N GLY A 58 4.99 10.58 -4.50
CA GLY A 58 5.41 9.95 -5.76
C GLY A 58 6.02 8.55 -5.58
N TRP A 59 5.80 7.89 -4.45
CA TRP A 59 6.32 6.57 -4.12
C TRP A 59 5.61 5.46 -4.89
N TRP A 60 4.30 5.61 -5.11
CA TRP A 60 3.48 4.65 -5.83
C TRP A 60 2.23 5.31 -6.43
N HIS A 61 1.52 4.56 -7.27
CA HIS A 61 0.08 4.73 -7.47
C HIS A 61 -0.62 3.53 -6.84
N PHE A 62 -1.83 3.71 -6.34
CA PHE A 62 -2.60 2.61 -5.76
C PHE A 62 -4.04 2.64 -6.27
N GLU A 63 -4.67 1.47 -6.22
CA GLU A 63 -6.08 1.28 -6.48
C GLU A 63 -6.67 0.46 -5.33
N GLU A 64 -7.97 0.65 -5.08
CA GLU A 64 -8.71 -0.09 -4.07
C GLU A 64 -9.59 -1.13 -4.78
N SER A 65 -9.32 -2.41 -4.53
CA SER A 65 -10.15 -3.52 -5.04
C SER A 65 -10.61 -4.39 -3.88
N CYS A 66 -11.75 -5.07 -4.05
CA CYS A 66 -12.32 -5.96 -3.02
C CYS A 66 -12.49 -5.29 -1.63
N VAL A 67 -12.99 -4.06 -1.59
CA VAL A 67 -13.11 -3.30 -0.33
C VAL A 67 -14.34 -3.69 0.50
N THR A 68 -14.17 -3.71 1.83
CA THR A 68 -15.25 -3.92 2.79
C THR A 68 -15.94 -2.60 3.15
N ASP A 69 -17.11 -2.67 3.80
CA ASP A 69 -17.80 -1.47 4.30
C ASP A 69 -16.99 -0.72 5.36
N ALA A 70 -16.22 -1.45 6.19
CA ALA A 70 -15.29 -0.86 7.14
C ALA A 70 -14.22 -0.01 6.44
N TRP A 71 -13.67 -0.49 5.31
CA TRP A 71 -12.71 0.28 4.51
C TRP A 71 -13.33 1.55 3.90
N ARG A 72 -14.57 1.45 3.41
CA ARG A 72 -15.29 2.59 2.80
C ARG A 72 -15.62 3.68 3.81
N SER A 73 -15.95 3.29 5.04
CA SER A 73 -16.36 4.20 6.12
C SER A 73 -15.20 4.75 6.95
N ALA A 74 -14.00 4.17 6.83
CA ALA A 74 -12.79 4.62 7.50
C ALA A 74 -12.22 5.93 6.92
#